data_AF-A0A2X2UYN3-F1
#
_entry.id   AF-A0A2X2UYN3-F1
#
_cell.length_a   1.000
_cell.length_b   1.000
_cell.length_c   1.000
_cell.angle_alpha   90.00
_cell.angle_beta   90.00
_cell.angle_gamma   90.00
#
_symmetry.space_group_name_H-M   'P 1'
#
loop_
_entity.id
_entity.type
_entity.pdbx_description
1 polymer ?
#
loop_
_entity_poly.entity_id
_entity_poly.type
_entity_poly.pdbx_seq_one_letter_code
_entity_poly.pdbx_strand_id
1 'polypeptide(L)'
;MTTDKSIEEIAQEYISYMKILEQAGSFAVFLSDRFGHYYYVTEYIEASQELDIEKLVHPDDLEVVRRIDKKVWEFLDTLPEEEKLAYKYIYEIRVLDRGKYVRMIYQMRILAFKDDNFLAMGMIDLAPEQSANTSVRFQIKNCLTDEVVPFTIESATDVLLTPREREILSLAKEGMFSKEISEKLNISIHTVNRHRQNILEKLQVDNIIEAIRS
;
A
#
# COMPACT_ATOMS: atom_id res chain seq x y z
N MET A 1 18.43 31.51 7.59
CA MET A 1 19.36 30.77 8.48
C MET A 1 18.86 29.34 8.56
N THR A 2 19.19 28.54 7.55
CA THR A 2 18.97 27.09 7.55
C THR A 2 19.89 26.53 8.63
N THR A 3 19.30 26.11 9.74
CA THR A 3 20.03 25.43 10.81
C THR A 3 20.44 24.07 10.27
N ASP A 4 21.74 23.77 10.28
CA ASP A 4 22.35 22.52 9.83
C ASP A 4 22.06 21.40 10.84
N LYS A 5 20.77 21.12 11.06
CA LYS A 5 20.31 20.16 12.05
C LYS A 5 20.43 18.74 11.52
N SER A 6 20.84 17.82 12.37
CA SER A 6 20.80 16.38 12.11
C SER A 6 19.35 15.87 12.10
N ILE A 7 19.12 14.67 11.56
CA ILE A 7 17.80 14.00 11.62
C ILE A 7 17.34 13.83 13.07
N GLU A 8 18.26 13.55 13.99
CA GLU A 8 17.94 13.39 15.41
C GLU A 8 17.46 14.71 16.03
N GLU A 9 18.14 15.82 15.74
CA GLU A 9 17.74 17.15 16.21
C GLU A 9 16.38 17.56 15.64
N ILE A 10 16.14 17.28 14.36
CA ILE A 10 14.85 17.51 13.71
C ILE A 10 13.76 16.65 14.39
N ALA A 11 14.03 15.37 14.65
CA ALA A 11 13.07 14.47 15.28
C ALA A 11 12.64 14.96 16.67
N GLN A 12 13.56 15.52 17.47
CA GLN A 12 13.24 16.09 18.79
C GLN A 12 12.20 17.21 18.73
N GLU A 13 12.19 18.01 17.67
CA GLU A 13 11.19 19.07 17.47
C GLU A 13 9.78 18.50 17.26
N TYR A 14 9.69 17.30 16.66
CA TYR A 14 8.42 16.65 16.37
C TYR A 14 7.82 15.87 17.54
N ILE A 15 8.61 15.49 18.56
CA ILE A 15 8.13 14.67 19.69
C ILE A 15 6.90 15.27 20.40
N SER A 16 6.88 16.60 20.58
CA SER A 16 5.74 17.27 21.23
C SER A 16 4.44 17.08 20.45
N TYR A 17 4.50 17.12 19.11
CA TYR A 17 3.37 16.87 18.22
C TYR A 17 2.96 15.40 18.25
N MET A 18 3.91 14.46 18.31
CA MET A 18 3.62 13.03 18.43
C MET A 18 2.82 12.70 19.68
N LYS A 19 3.17 13.30 20.82
CA LYS A 19 2.43 13.13 22.08
C LYS A 19 0.98 13.61 21.99
N ILE A 20 0.74 14.70 21.24
CA ILE A 20 -0.62 15.19 20.99
C ILE A 20 -1.42 14.17 20.17
N LEU A 21 -0.81 13.60 19.12
CA LEU A 21 -1.47 12.60 18.28
C LEU A 21 -1.78 11.30 19.04
N GLU A 22 -0.86 10.85 19.88
CA GLU A 22 -1.08 9.70 20.77
C GLU A 22 -2.27 9.93 21.71
N GLN A 23 -2.35 11.12 22.33
CA GLN A 23 -3.48 11.48 23.19
C GLN A 23 -4.80 11.68 22.45
N ALA A 24 -4.75 11.98 21.15
CA ALA A 24 -5.93 12.14 20.30
C ALA A 24 -6.63 10.81 19.98
N GLY A 25 -6.11 9.69 20.46
CA GLY A 25 -6.73 8.37 20.33
C GLY A 25 -6.29 7.58 19.10
N SER A 26 -5.20 7.99 18.43
CA SER A 26 -4.57 7.14 17.43
C SER A 26 -4.09 5.84 18.06
N PHE A 27 -4.27 4.72 17.37
CA PHE A 27 -3.88 3.41 17.91
C PHE A 27 -2.38 3.35 18.19
N ALA A 28 -1.57 3.90 17.29
CA ALA A 28 -0.16 4.16 17.55
C ALA A 28 0.41 5.22 16.60
N VAL A 29 1.44 5.92 17.04
CA VAL A 29 2.19 6.88 16.22
C VAL A 29 3.69 6.70 16.42
N PHE A 30 4.49 6.99 15.39
CA PHE A 30 5.94 6.89 15.47
C PHE A 30 6.67 7.86 14.55
N LEU A 31 7.95 8.09 14.86
CA LEU A 31 8.92 8.80 14.04
C LEU A 31 10.06 7.86 13.71
N SER A 32 10.38 7.71 12.43
CA SER A 32 11.47 6.86 11.98
C SER A 32 12.28 7.51 10.87
N ASP A 33 13.53 7.07 10.70
CA ASP A 33 14.34 7.45 9.54
C ASP A 33 14.36 6.39 8.44
N ARG A 34 15.09 6.69 7.35
CA ARG A 34 15.29 5.78 6.21
C ARG A 34 15.91 4.44 6.60
N PHE A 35 16.68 4.40 7.69
CA PHE A 35 17.44 3.23 8.13
C PHE A 35 16.69 2.38 9.17
N GLY A 36 15.46 2.76 9.50
CA GLY A 36 14.63 2.05 10.48
C GLY A 36 14.96 2.40 11.93
N HIS A 37 15.68 3.50 12.19
CA HIS A 37 15.82 4.01 13.55
C HIS A 37 14.54 4.74 13.94
N TYR A 38 14.02 4.42 15.13
CA TYR A 38 12.85 5.08 15.70
C TYR A 38 13.28 6.13 16.73
N TYR A 39 12.73 7.34 16.59
CA TYR A 39 12.98 8.47 17.50
C TYR A 39 11.80 8.71 18.45
N TYR A 40 10.64 8.17 18.09
CA TYR A 40 9.44 8.14 18.90
C TYR A 40 8.59 6.96 18.48
N VAL A 41 7.96 6.28 19.43
CA VAL A 41 6.95 5.26 19.17
C VAL A 41 6.02 5.19 20.37
N THR A 42 4.71 5.10 20.13
CA THR A 42 3.73 4.90 21.21
C THR A 42 4.03 3.61 21.99
N GLU A 43 3.86 3.66 23.32
CA GLU A 43 4.21 2.58 24.25
C GLU A 43 3.62 1.20 23.86
N TYR A 44 2.45 1.17 23.21
CA TYR A 44 1.82 -0.08 22.74
C TYR A 44 2.71 -0.87 21.77
N ILE A 45 3.42 -0.19 20.88
CA ILE A 45 4.33 -0.81 19.91
C ILE A 45 5.67 -1.18 20.59
N GLU A 46 6.16 -0.37 21.52
CA GLU A 46 7.36 -0.72 22.31
C GLU A 46 7.17 -2.03 23.10
N ALA A 47 5.97 -2.24 23.63
CA ALA A 47 5.62 -3.45 24.36
C ALA A 47 5.50 -4.70 23.46
N SER A 48 5.26 -4.56 22.15
CA SER A 48 5.08 -5.70 21.23
C SER A 48 6.39 -6.36 20.79
N GLN A 49 7.56 -5.77 21.11
CA GLN A 49 8.91 -6.26 20.78
C GLN A 49 9.20 -6.47 19.28
N GLU A 50 8.24 -6.24 18.39
CA GLU A 50 8.36 -6.42 16.95
C GLU A 50 7.86 -5.14 16.24
N LEU A 51 8.79 -4.19 16.07
CA LEU A 51 8.55 -2.89 15.40
C LEU A 51 8.47 -3.01 13.87
N ASP A 52 8.83 -4.17 13.32
CA ASP A 52 8.84 -4.40 11.89
C ASP A 52 7.42 -4.73 11.40
N ILE A 53 6.66 -3.67 11.11
CA ILE A 53 5.27 -3.75 10.65
C ILE A 53 5.16 -4.67 9.43
N GLU A 54 6.16 -4.72 8.54
CA GLU A 54 6.14 -5.61 7.37
C GLU A 54 5.94 -7.09 7.76
N LYS A 55 6.52 -7.54 8.88
CA LYS A 55 6.37 -8.92 9.35
C LYS A 55 4.97 -9.23 9.84
N LEU A 56 4.25 -8.21 10.28
CA LEU A 56 2.89 -8.33 10.77
C LEU A 56 1.86 -8.23 9.64
N VAL A 57 2.23 -7.72 8.47
CA VAL A 57 1.33 -7.64 7.30
C VAL A 57 0.96 -9.05 6.82
N HIS A 58 -0.30 -9.25 6.47
CA HIS A 58 -0.77 -10.50 5.86
C HIS A 58 0.05 -10.83 4.59
N PRO A 59 0.47 -12.09 4.37
CA PRO A 59 1.32 -12.46 3.22
C PRO A 59 0.78 -11.99 1.87
N ASP A 60 -0.52 -12.16 1.61
CA ASP A 60 -1.16 -11.69 0.36
C ASP A 60 -1.14 -10.16 0.19
N ASP A 61 -1.15 -9.40 1.30
CA ASP A 61 -1.09 -7.93 1.26
C ASP A 61 0.35 -7.45 1.07
N LEU A 62 1.33 -8.18 1.62
CA LEU A 62 2.74 -7.78 1.65
C LEU A 62 3.32 -7.55 0.25
N GLU A 63 3.03 -8.42 -0.71
CA GLU A 63 3.52 -8.25 -2.08
C GLU A 63 2.91 -7.01 -2.75
N VAL A 64 1.62 -6.75 -2.49
CA VAL A 64 0.91 -5.58 -3.01
C VAL A 64 1.48 -4.30 -2.40
N VAL A 65 1.71 -4.28 -1.08
CA VAL A 65 2.35 -3.16 -0.37
C VAL A 65 3.72 -2.84 -0.95
N ARG A 66 4.60 -3.84 -1.13
CA ARG A 66 5.93 -3.61 -1.72
C ARG A 66 5.90 -3.00 -3.11
N ARG A 67 4.92 -3.42 -3.94
CA ARG A 67 4.72 -2.84 -5.28
C ARG A 67 4.22 -1.41 -5.22
N ILE A 68 3.31 -1.12 -4.29
CA ILE A 68 2.84 0.24 -4.02
C ILE A 68 4.01 1.11 -3.60
N ASP A 69 4.81 0.69 -2.61
CA ASP A 69 5.96 1.45 -2.10
C ASP A 69 6.95 1.78 -3.21
N LYS A 70 7.25 0.81 -4.07
CA LYS A 70 8.11 1.03 -5.23
C LYS A 70 7.54 2.12 -6.14
N LYS A 71 6.26 2.04 -6.52
CA LYS A 71 5.60 3.03 -7.39
C LYS A 71 5.49 4.41 -6.72
N VAL A 72 5.30 4.45 -5.40
CA VAL A 72 5.31 5.70 -4.62
C VAL A 72 6.68 6.36 -4.74
N TRP A 73 7.77 5.61 -4.53
CA TRP A 73 9.12 6.16 -4.69
C TRP A 73 9.42 6.57 -6.14
N GLU A 74 9.02 5.77 -7.14
CA GLU A 74 9.13 6.16 -8.55
C GLU A 74 8.43 7.50 -8.85
N PHE A 75 7.26 7.74 -8.25
CA PHE A 75 6.57 9.02 -8.35
C PHE A 75 7.31 10.14 -7.60
N LEU A 76 7.66 9.93 -6.33
CA LEU A 76 8.31 10.95 -5.51
C LEU A 76 9.67 11.36 -6.08
N ASP A 77 10.41 10.44 -6.70
CA ASP A 77 11.71 10.74 -7.32
C ASP A 77 11.59 11.64 -8.56
N THR A 78 10.39 11.84 -9.10
CA THR A 78 10.14 12.86 -10.13
C THR A 78 10.02 14.28 -9.56
N LEU A 79 9.89 14.43 -8.23
CA LEU A 79 9.62 15.69 -7.55
C LEU A 79 10.87 16.21 -6.79
N PRO A 80 11.01 17.54 -6.64
CA PRO A 80 11.96 18.13 -5.70
C PRO A 80 11.67 17.71 -4.25
N GLU A 81 12.70 17.61 -3.40
CA GLU A 81 12.55 17.19 -1.99
C GLU A 81 11.51 18.01 -1.22
N GLU A 82 11.47 19.33 -1.42
CA GLU A 82 10.50 20.22 -0.77
C GLU A 82 9.04 19.85 -1.11
N GLU A 83 8.79 19.42 -2.35
CA GLU A 83 7.46 19.00 -2.78
C GLU A 83 7.09 17.62 -2.24
N LYS A 84 8.06 16.72 -2.06
CA LYS A 84 7.82 15.38 -1.48
C LYS A 84 7.20 15.48 -0.08
N LEU A 85 7.57 16.50 0.71
CA LEU A 85 7.06 16.74 2.08
C LEU A 85 5.56 17.09 2.12
N ALA A 86 4.97 17.49 0.99
CA ALA A 86 3.55 17.77 0.89
C ALA A 86 2.71 16.50 0.77
N TYR A 87 3.29 15.35 0.41
CA TYR A 87 2.54 14.12 0.17
C TYR A 87 2.41 13.27 1.43
N LYS A 88 1.23 12.63 1.56
CA LYS A 88 1.00 11.55 2.52
C LYS A 88 0.45 10.32 1.81
N TYR A 89 0.82 9.16 2.31
CA TYR A 89 0.37 7.86 1.81
C TYR A 89 -0.48 7.20 2.88
N ILE A 90 -1.58 6.60 2.47
CA ILE A 90 -2.55 5.93 3.35
C ILE A 90 -2.74 4.53 2.79
N TYR A 91 -2.44 3.53 3.61
CA TYR A 91 -2.67 2.13 3.36
C TYR A 91 -3.82 1.66 4.25
N GLU A 92 -4.61 0.73 3.74
CA GLU A 92 -5.47 -0.10 4.55
C GLU A 92 -5.18 -1.57 4.27
N ILE A 93 -4.60 -2.23 5.28
CA ILE A 93 -3.97 -3.55 5.16
C ILE A 93 -4.33 -4.41 6.35
N ARG A 94 -4.21 -5.73 6.19
CA ARG A 94 -4.38 -6.70 7.27
C ARG A 94 -3.07 -6.85 8.03
N VAL A 95 -3.12 -6.64 9.34
CA VAL A 95 -1.99 -6.76 10.25
C VAL A 95 -2.33 -7.80 11.32
N LEU A 96 -1.37 -8.66 11.66
CA LEU A 96 -1.50 -9.67 12.70
C LEU A 96 -1.47 -8.98 14.08
N ASP A 97 -2.59 -9.03 14.79
CA ASP A 97 -2.70 -8.58 16.18
C ASP A 97 -3.25 -9.74 17.03
N ARG A 98 -2.53 -10.11 18.09
CA ARG A 98 -2.94 -11.14 19.07
C ARG A 98 -3.42 -12.46 18.44
N GLY A 99 -2.78 -12.89 17.35
CA GLY A 99 -3.06 -14.15 16.66
C GLY A 99 -4.21 -14.08 15.64
N LYS A 100 -4.77 -12.90 15.37
CA LYS A 100 -5.80 -12.70 14.35
C LYS A 100 -5.43 -11.52 13.44
N TYR A 101 -5.72 -11.65 12.16
CA TYR A 101 -5.60 -10.51 11.24
C TYR A 101 -6.74 -9.53 11.44
N VAL A 102 -6.37 -8.27 11.66
CA VAL A 102 -7.28 -7.12 11.75
C VAL A 102 -6.90 -6.08 10.69
N ARG A 103 -7.87 -5.34 10.18
CA ARG A 103 -7.59 -4.25 9.24
C ARG A 103 -7.16 -3.00 9.99
N MET A 104 -6.00 -2.48 9.60
CA MET A 104 -5.46 -1.24 10.11
C MET A 104 -5.29 -0.24 8.97
N ILE A 105 -5.54 1.04 9.29
CA ILE A 105 -5.18 2.17 8.46
C ILE A 105 -3.78 2.59 8.89
N TYR A 106 -2.86 2.62 7.92
CA TYR A 106 -1.49 3.04 8.13
C TYR A 106 -1.20 4.28 7.28
N GLN A 107 -0.79 5.37 7.91
CA GLN A 107 -0.49 6.64 7.25
C GLN A 107 0.98 6.98 7.41
N MET A 108 1.62 7.39 6.32
CA MET A 108 3.01 7.82 6.30
C MET A 108 3.15 9.18 5.65
N ARG A 109 4.03 10.01 6.22
CA ARG A 109 4.43 11.29 5.65
C ARG A 109 5.90 11.57 5.93
N ILE A 110 6.63 12.01 4.91
CA ILE A 110 8.00 12.50 5.07
C ILE A 110 7.94 13.91 5.64
N LEU A 111 8.70 14.16 6.69
CA LEU A 111 8.76 15.43 7.41
C LEU A 111 9.97 16.28 7.02
N ALA A 112 11.11 15.64 6.75
CA ALA A 112 12.34 16.32 6.36
C ALA A 112 13.28 15.40 5.57
N PHE A 113 14.11 16.00 4.72
CA PHE A 113 15.27 15.38 4.10
C PHE A 113 16.56 16.00 4.66
N LYS A 114 17.59 15.16 4.82
CA LYS A 114 18.92 15.59 5.23
C LYS A 114 19.95 14.63 4.66
N ASP A 115 20.79 15.13 3.76
CA ASP A 115 21.77 14.33 3.01
C ASP A 115 21.07 13.14 2.33
N ASP A 116 21.52 11.90 2.54
CA ASP A 116 20.88 10.68 2.01
C ASP A 116 19.79 10.10 2.93
N ASN A 117 19.38 10.81 3.97
CA ASN A 117 18.41 10.37 4.96
C ASN A 117 17.11 11.20 4.91
N PHE A 118 16.03 10.63 5.44
CA PHE A 118 14.77 11.33 5.65
C PHE A 118 14.20 10.99 7.02
N LEU A 119 13.43 11.92 7.57
CA LEU A 119 12.58 11.68 8.74
C LEU A 119 11.14 11.49 8.26
N ALA A 120 10.50 10.41 8.69
CA ALA A 120 9.10 10.12 8.40
C ALA A 120 8.28 9.98 9.68
N MET A 121 7.02 10.36 9.59
CA MET A 121 6.01 10.16 10.61
C MET A 121 5.02 9.10 10.14
N GLY A 122 4.81 8.11 10.99
CA GLY A 122 3.82 7.06 10.84
C GLY A 122 2.68 7.19 11.83
N MET A 123 1.46 6.89 11.37
CA MET A 123 0.27 6.76 12.21
C MET A 123 -0.47 5.48 11.87
N ILE A 124 -0.94 4.78 12.88
CA ILE A 124 -1.71 3.54 12.77
C ILE A 124 -3.04 3.75 13.49
N ASP A 125 -4.12 3.32 12.83
CA ASP A 125 -5.48 3.28 13.37
C ASP A 125 -6.17 1.97 13.02
N LEU A 126 -7.16 1.57 13.81
CA LEU A 126 -8.03 0.45 13.45
C LEU A 126 -9.01 0.88 12.36
N ALA A 127 -9.09 0.13 11.26
CA ALA A 127 -10.06 0.42 10.21
C ALA A 127 -11.50 0.15 10.72
N PRO A 128 -12.49 0.98 10.38
CA PRO A 128 -13.88 0.73 10.78
C PRO A 128 -14.48 -0.49 10.05
N GLU A 129 -14.05 -0.75 8.81
CA GLU A 129 -14.44 -1.91 8.02
C GLU A 129 -13.43 -3.05 8.23
N GLN A 130 -13.93 -4.24 8.57
CA GLN A 130 -13.12 -5.41 8.96
C GLN A 130 -13.38 -6.63 8.05
N SER A 131 -14.05 -6.45 6.91
CA SER A 131 -14.25 -7.49 5.89
C SER A 131 -12.94 -8.16 5.49
N ALA A 132 -12.94 -9.50 5.52
CA ALA A 132 -11.79 -10.31 5.18
C ALA A 132 -11.48 -10.34 3.66
N ASN A 133 -12.48 -10.04 2.81
CA ASN A 133 -12.39 -10.25 1.36
C ASN A 133 -11.98 -9.00 0.55
N THR A 134 -11.57 -7.92 1.20
CA THR A 134 -11.15 -6.69 0.51
C THR A 134 -9.65 -6.77 0.15
N SER A 135 -9.25 -6.30 -1.03
CA SER A 135 -7.84 -6.11 -1.34
C SER A 135 -7.23 -4.96 -0.52
N VAL A 136 -5.91 -4.78 -0.62
CA VAL A 136 -5.21 -3.59 -0.09
C VAL A 136 -5.85 -2.34 -0.70
N ARG A 137 -6.24 -1.39 0.16
CA ARG A 137 -6.63 -0.05 -0.29
C ARG A 137 -5.44 0.88 -0.09
N PHE A 138 -5.19 1.72 -1.08
CA PHE A 138 -4.10 2.67 -1.03
C PHE A 138 -4.51 4.00 -1.63
N GLN A 139 -4.06 5.09 -1.00
CA GLN A 139 -4.21 6.44 -1.49
C GLN A 139 -2.95 7.24 -1.20
N ILE A 140 -2.54 8.05 -2.17
CA ILE A 140 -1.52 9.08 -2.03
C ILE A 140 -2.18 10.41 -2.31
N LYS A 141 -1.98 11.39 -1.42
CA LYS A 141 -2.56 12.73 -1.59
C LYS A 141 -1.59 13.82 -1.21
N ASN A 142 -1.73 14.97 -1.87
CA ASN A 142 -1.07 16.20 -1.48
C ASN A 142 -1.85 16.82 -0.31
N CYS A 143 -1.18 17.05 0.82
CA CYS A 143 -1.78 17.59 2.04
C CYS A 143 -2.14 19.08 1.93
N LEU A 144 -1.53 19.80 0.99
CA LEU A 144 -1.72 21.23 0.80
C LEU A 144 -2.87 21.52 -0.17
N THR A 145 -2.98 20.73 -1.24
CA THR A 145 -4.03 20.92 -2.28
C THR A 145 -5.22 19.97 -2.13
N ASP A 146 -5.10 18.95 -1.28
CA ASP A 146 -6.06 17.83 -1.13
C ASP A 146 -6.25 17.00 -2.41
N GLU A 147 -5.38 17.17 -3.42
CA GLU A 147 -5.41 16.38 -4.64
C GLU A 147 -4.92 14.96 -4.38
N VAL A 148 -5.71 13.99 -4.83
CA VAL A 148 -5.35 12.57 -4.82
C VAL A 148 -4.57 12.26 -6.09
N VAL A 149 -3.37 11.71 -5.94
CA VAL A 149 -2.59 11.26 -7.10
C VAL A 149 -3.28 10.00 -7.65
N PRO A 150 -3.63 9.97 -8.95
CA PRO A 150 -4.23 8.78 -9.55
C PRO A 150 -3.26 7.61 -9.45
N PHE A 151 -3.57 6.66 -8.56
CA PHE A 151 -2.72 5.52 -8.28
C PHE A 151 -3.48 4.23 -8.58
N THR A 152 -3.14 3.59 -9.70
CA THR A 152 -3.72 2.29 -10.04
C THR A 152 -2.90 1.19 -9.37
N ILE A 153 -3.48 0.61 -8.32
CA ILE A 153 -2.96 -0.62 -7.72
C ILE A 153 -3.32 -1.75 -8.69
N GLU A 154 -2.41 -2.03 -9.63
CA GLU A 154 -2.44 -3.30 -10.33
C GLU A 154 -2.25 -4.39 -9.26
N SER A 155 -3.30 -5.18 -9.02
CA SER A 155 -3.29 -6.30 -8.09
C SER A 155 -2.14 -7.27 -8.39
N ALA A 156 -1.82 -8.16 -7.43
CA ALA A 156 -0.93 -9.31 -7.67
C ALA A 156 -1.24 -10.00 -9.00
N THR A 157 -2.53 -10.24 -9.21
CA THR A 157 -3.21 -10.73 -10.40
C THR A 157 -2.89 -9.89 -11.65
N ASP A 158 -3.01 -8.56 -11.58
CA ASP A 158 -2.80 -7.69 -12.74
C ASP A 158 -1.38 -7.75 -13.28
N VAL A 159 -0.35 -7.90 -12.44
CA VAL A 159 1.05 -7.95 -12.92
C VAL A 159 1.45 -9.34 -13.43
N LEU A 160 0.84 -10.42 -12.91
CA LEU A 160 1.05 -11.78 -13.41
C LEU A 160 0.48 -11.96 -14.82
N LEU A 161 -0.65 -11.32 -15.07
CA LEU A 161 -1.38 -11.42 -16.33
C LEU A 161 -0.84 -10.42 -17.35
N THR A 162 -0.68 -10.89 -18.60
CA THR A 162 -0.40 -9.98 -19.73
C THR A 162 -1.57 -9.01 -19.93
N PRO A 163 -1.37 -7.87 -20.62
CA PRO A 163 -2.47 -6.94 -20.90
C PRO A 163 -3.71 -7.59 -21.53
N ARG A 164 -3.50 -8.58 -22.41
CA ARG A 164 -4.58 -9.33 -23.05
C ARG A 164 -5.29 -10.29 -22.09
N GLU A 165 -4.56 -10.91 -21.17
CA GLU A 165 -5.13 -11.78 -20.14
C GLU A 165 -5.93 -10.97 -19.12
N ARG A 166 -5.47 -9.77 -18.74
CA ARG A 166 -6.24 -8.83 -17.92
C ARG A 166 -7.55 -8.41 -18.58
N GLU A 167 -7.50 -8.05 -19.86
CA GLU A 167 -8.68 -7.68 -20.64
C GLU A 167 -9.69 -8.83 -20.67
N ILE A 168 -9.24 -10.06 -20.93
CA ILE A 168 -10.11 -11.25 -20.93
C ILE A 168 -10.69 -11.54 -19.53
N LEU A 169 -9.89 -11.40 -18.47
CA LEU A 169 -10.37 -11.60 -17.10
C LEU A 169 -11.41 -10.53 -16.70
N SER A 170 -11.22 -9.27 -17.10
CA SER A 170 -12.18 -8.19 -16.87
C SER A 170 -13.53 -8.47 -17.54
N LEU A 171 -13.51 -8.89 -18.80
CA LEU A 171 -14.74 -9.25 -19.52
C LEU A 171 -15.42 -10.48 -18.90
N ALA A 172 -14.64 -11.43 -18.38
CA ALA A 172 -15.18 -12.56 -17.62
C ALA A 172 -15.80 -12.11 -16.27
N LYS A 173 -15.23 -11.10 -15.59
CA LYS A 173 -15.80 -10.46 -14.38
C LYS A 173 -17.14 -9.78 -14.70
N GLU A 174 -17.30 -9.24 -15.90
CA GLU A 174 -18.58 -8.71 -16.41
C GLU A 174 -19.62 -9.80 -16.76
N GLY A 175 -19.26 -11.08 -16.62
CA GLY A 175 -20.15 -12.22 -16.90
C GLY A 175 -20.13 -12.71 -18.34
N MET A 176 -19.20 -12.22 -19.19
CA MET A 176 -19.15 -12.61 -20.60
C MET A 176 -18.60 -14.04 -20.80
N PHE A 177 -19.25 -14.80 -21.67
CA PHE A 177 -18.80 -16.13 -22.10
C PHE A 177 -17.66 -16.03 -23.12
N SER A 178 -16.85 -17.10 -23.26
CA SER A 178 -15.70 -17.10 -24.19
C SER A 178 -16.08 -16.75 -25.63
N LYS A 179 -17.30 -17.10 -26.07
CA LYS A 179 -17.80 -16.74 -27.40
C LYS A 179 -18.03 -15.23 -27.53
N GLU A 180 -18.67 -14.61 -26.55
CA GLU A 180 -18.92 -13.16 -26.54
C GLU A 180 -17.62 -12.36 -26.43
N ILE A 181 -16.67 -12.84 -25.61
CA ILE A 181 -15.32 -12.26 -25.53
C ILE A 181 -14.61 -12.37 -26.88
N SER A 182 -14.73 -13.51 -27.57
CA SER A 182 -14.10 -13.73 -28.88
C SER A 182 -14.62 -12.74 -29.94
N GLU A 183 -15.93 -12.47 -29.93
CA GLU A 183 -16.59 -11.51 -30.81
C GLU A 183 -16.16 -10.07 -30.45
N LYS A 184 -16.18 -9.70 -29.16
CA LYS A 184 -15.80 -8.35 -28.68
C LYS A 184 -14.34 -8.01 -28.96
N LEU A 185 -13.44 -8.99 -28.83
CA LEU A 185 -12.00 -8.81 -29.01
C LEU A 185 -11.49 -9.15 -30.43
N ASN A 186 -12.39 -9.54 -31.33
CA ASN A 186 -12.11 -9.97 -32.70
C ASN A 186 -10.99 -11.02 -32.81
N ILE A 187 -11.09 -12.09 -32.00
CA ILE A 187 -10.15 -13.22 -31.97
C ILE A 187 -10.92 -14.54 -31.96
N SER A 188 -10.25 -15.66 -32.21
CA SER A 188 -10.91 -16.97 -32.16
C SER A 188 -11.29 -17.36 -30.72
N ILE A 189 -12.38 -18.13 -30.56
CA ILE A 189 -12.75 -18.71 -29.27
C ILE A 189 -11.64 -19.60 -28.69
N HIS A 190 -10.87 -20.28 -29.54
CA HIS A 190 -9.70 -21.06 -29.13
C HIS A 190 -8.61 -20.19 -28.50
N THR A 191 -8.39 -18.99 -29.06
CA THR A 191 -7.45 -18.01 -28.51
C THR A 191 -7.90 -17.53 -27.14
N VAL A 192 -9.20 -17.23 -26.97
CA VAL A 192 -9.77 -16.86 -25.66
C VAL A 192 -9.59 -17.99 -24.64
N ASN A 193 -9.90 -19.22 -25.01
CA ASN A 193 -9.75 -20.38 -24.12
C ASN A 193 -8.29 -20.62 -23.72
N ARG A 194 -7.34 -20.42 -24.64
CA ARG A 194 -5.91 -20.48 -24.32
C ARG A 194 -5.50 -19.41 -23.31
N HIS A 195 -5.94 -18.16 -23.49
CA HIS A 195 -5.69 -17.12 -22.51
C HIS A 195 -6.33 -17.42 -21.14
N ARG A 196 -7.56 -17.97 -21.11
CA ARG A 196 -8.20 -18.41 -19.87
C ARG A 196 -7.37 -19.49 -19.18
N GLN A 197 -6.88 -20.48 -19.91
CA GLN A 197 -6.01 -21.52 -19.35
C GLN A 197 -4.73 -20.92 -18.74
N ASN A 198 -4.05 -20.02 -19.46
CA ASN A 198 -2.88 -19.32 -18.94
C ASN A 198 -3.20 -18.50 -17.68
N ILE A 199 -4.38 -17.87 -17.61
CA ILE A 199 -4.84 -17.13 -16.43
C ILE A 199 -4.96 -18.08 -15.24
N LEU A 200 -5.61 -19.24 -15.42
CA LEU A 200 -5.75 -20.25 -14.37
C LEU A 200 -4.39 -20.73 -13.85
N GLU A 201 -3.46 -21.03 -14.76
CA GLU A 201 -2.10 -21.46 -14.41
C GLU A 201 -1.31 -20.38 -13.67
N LYS A 202 -1.38 -19.13 -14.13
CA LYS A 202 -0.68 -18.00 -13.51
C LYS A 202 -1.23 -17.62 -12.14
N LEU A 203 -2.54 -17.81 -11.93
CA LEU A 203 -3.22 -17.51 -10.68
C LEU A 203 -3.30 -18.74 -9.75
N GLN A 204 -2.85 -19.91 -10.20
CA GLN A 204 -2.90 -21.18 -9.46
C GLN A 204 -4.32 -21.53 -8.96
N VAL A 205 -5.32 -21.36 -9.83
CA VAL A 205 -6.73 -21.65 -9.55
C VAL A 205 -7.30 -22.64 -10.55
N ASP A 206 -8.29 -23.43 -10.14
CA ASP A 206 -8.80 -24.54 -10.96
C ASP A 206 -9.86 -24.10 -11.96
N ASN A 207 -10.49 -22.95 -11.74
CA ASN A 207 -11.55 -22.46 -12.61
C ASN A 207 -11.63 -20.94 -12.68
N ILE A 208 -12.33 -20.46 -13.71
CA ILE A 208 -12.45 -19.03 -13.97
C ILE A 208 -13.28 -18.32 -12.90
N ILE A 209 -14.16 -19.01 -12.16
CA ILE A 209 -14.98 -18.40 -11.11
C ILE A 209 -14.11 -18.03 -9.91
N GLU A 210 -13.09 -18.84 -9.62
CA GLU A 210 -12.04 -18.50 -8.66
C GLU A 210 -11.17 -17.35 -9.18
N ALA A 211 -10.74 -17.42 -10.45
CA ALA A 211 -9.93 -16.36 -11.07
C ALA A 211 -10.61 -14.97 -11.09
N ILE A 212 -11.93 -14.91 -11.21
CA ILE A 212 -12.68 -13.63 -11.17
C ILE A 212 -12.85 -13.09 -9.74
N ARG A 213 -12.65 -13.91 -8.70
CA ARG A 213 -12.74 -13.51 -7.29
C ARG A 213 -11.40 -13.05 -6.71
N SER A 214 -10.29 -13.43 -7.35
CA SER A 214 -8.94 -12.88 -7.14
C SER A 214 -8.72 -11.51 -7.80
#